data_AF-A0A3N2M751-F1
#
_entry.id   AF-A0A3N2M751-F1
#
_cell.length_a   1.000
_cell.length_b   1.000
_cell.length_c   1.000
_cell.angle_alpha   90.00
_cell.angle_beta   90.00
_cell.angle_gamma   90.00
#
_symmetry.space_group_name_H-M   'P 1'
#
loop_
_entity.id
_entity.type
_entity.pdbx_description
1 polymer ?
#
loop_
_entity_poly.entity_id
_entity_poly.type
_entity_poly.pdbx_seq_one_letter_code
_entity_poly.pdbx_strand_id
1 'polypeptide(L)'
;MVFLQFTDNLVPYDTFLNDVAARVVKMIKAGRDDPEYVSQRKAFAMFGRANVERWRRQGKIQPSKRPGKVEYRTSELRYLQSIQQDYFSE
;
A
#
# COMPACT_ATOMS: atom_id res chain seq x y z
N MET A 1 -26.82 -18.00 -14.13
CA MET A 1 -26.28 -17.03 -13.15
C MET A 1 -25.23 -17.75 -12.34
N VAL A 2 -23.98 -17.26 -12.33
CA VAL A 2 -22.86 -17.90 -11.61
C VAL A 2 -22.66 -17.18 -10.29
N PHE A 3 -22.40 -17.93 -9.23
CA PHE A 3 -22.18 -17.40 -7.90
C PHE A 3 -20.80 -17.83 -7.37
N LEU A 4 -20.17 -16.93 -6.62
CA LEU A 4 -19.00 -17.21 -5.82
C LEU A 4 -19.46 -17.52 -4.39
N GLN A 5 -19.02 -18.66 -3.85
CA GLN A 5 -19.34 -19.07 -2.49
C GLN A 5 -18.23 -18.68 -1.51
N PHE A 6 -18.62 -17.95 -0.48
CA PHE A 6 -17.82 -17.68 0.71
C PHE A 6 -18.31 -18.56 1.87
N THR A 7 -17.54 -18.61 2.95
CA THR A 7 -17.87 -19.43 4.14
C THR A 7 -19.22 -19.06 4.77
N ASP A 8 -19.64 -17.81 4.62
CA ASP A 8 -20.81 -17.20 5.26
C ASP A 8 -21.83 -16.65 4.26
N ASN A 9 -21.50 -16.56 2.96
CA ASN A 9 -22.30 -15.82 1.97
C ASN A 9 -22.17 -16.38 0.54
N LEU A 10 -23.16 -16.07 -0.31
CA LEU A 10 -23.13 -16.32 -1.76
C LEU A 10 -23.25 -14.99 -2.50
N VAL A 11 -22.29 -14.71 -3.38
CA VAL A 11 -22.22 -13.44 -4.12
C VAL A 11 -22.31 -13.72 -5.62
N PRO A 12 -23.17 -13.02 -6.39
CA PRO A 12 -23.16 -13.14 -7.84
C PRO A 12 -21.75 -12.84 -8.39
N TYR A 13 -21.28 -13.67 -9.32
CA TYR A 13 -19.93 -13.54 -9.86
C TYR A 13 -19.68 -12.15 -10.47
N ASP A 14 -20.67 -11.60 -11.17
CA ASP A 14 -20.60 -10.25 -11.75
C ASP A 14 -20.46 -9.16 -10.67
N THR A 15 -21.16 -9.29 -9.53
CA THR A 15 -21.03 -8.36 -8.40
C THR A 15 -19.60 -8.40 -7.85
N PHE A 16 -19.08 -9.60 -7.61
CA PHE A 16 -17.72 -9.76 -7.12
C PHE A 16 -16.68 -9.15 -8.07
N LEU A 17 -16.79 -9.42 -9.38
CA LEU A 17 -15.86 -8.85 -10.37
C LEU A 17 -15.93 -7.32 -10.42
N ASN A 18 -17.14 -6.75 -10.35
CA ASN A 18 -17.32 -5.30 -10.34
C ASN A 18 -16.70 -4.67 -9.09
N ASP A 19 -16.88 -5.28 -7.92
CA ASP A 19 -16.29 -4.80 -6.67
C ASP A 19 -14.76 -4.85 -6.69
N VAL A 20 -14.18 -5.94 -7.22
CA VAL A 20 -12.74 -6.07 -7.40
C VAL A 20 -12.23 -4.99 -8.37
N ALA A 21 -12.86 -4.83 -9.52
CA ALA A 21 -12.48 -3.83 -10.51
C ALA A 21 -12.53 -2.40 -9.92
N ALA A 22 -13.62 -2.06 -9.21
CA ALA A 22 -13.77 -0.77 -8.55
C ALA A 22 -12.66 -0.53 -7.50
N ARG A 23 -12.32 -1.56 -6.72
CA ARG A 23 -11.25 -1.47 -5.71
C ARG A 23 -9.88 -1.27 -6.34
N VAL A 24 -9.56 -1.98 -7.43
CA VAL A 24 -8.31 -1.80 -8.18
C VAL A 24 -8.22 -0.39 -8.76
N VAL A 25 -9.27 0.11 -9.41
CA VAL A 25 -9.29 1.48 -9.97
C VAL A 25 -9.10 2.53 -8.87
N LYS A 26 -9.74 2.35 -7.71
CA LYS A 26 -9.55 3.24 -6.56
C LYS A 26 -8.09 3.27 -6.09
N MET A 27 -7.43 2.11 -6.01
CA MET A 27 -6.02 2.01 -5.62
C MET A 27 -5.08 2.68 -6.64
N ILE A 28 -5.33 2.47 -7.94
CA ILE A 28 -4.55 3.12 -9.02
C ILE A 28 -4.70 4.65 -8.95
N LYS A 29 -5.93 5.15 -8.81
CA LYS A 29 -6.17 6.60 -8.70
C LYS A 29 -5.52 7.21 -7.46
N ALA A 30 -5.56 6.52 -6.31
CA ALA A 30 -4.95 6.99 -5.07
C ALA A 30 -3.41 7.11 -5.17
N GLY A 31 -2.76 6.34 -6.05
CA GLY A 31 -1.32 6.43 -6.30
C GLY A 31 -0.89 7.34 -7.45
N ARG A 32 -1.82 7.79 -8.31
CA ARG A 32 -1.50 8.55 -9.53
C ARG A 32 -0.86 9.92 -9.24
N ASP A 33 -1.25 10.55 -8.13
CA ASP A 33 -0.75 11.88 -7.76
C ASP A 33 0.55 11.81 -6.94
N ASP A 34 0.97 10.61 -6.53
CA ASP A 34 2.20 10.45 -5.77
C ASP A 34 3.43 10.50 -6.70
N PRO A 35 4.48 11.27 -6.36
CA PRO A 35 5.72 11.23 -7.12
C PRO A 35 6.37 9.83 -7.00
N GLU A 36 7.13 9.42 -8.01
CA GLU A 36 7.78 8.09 -8.00
C GLU A 36 8.67 7.88 -6.75
N TYR A 37 9.31 8.95 -6.31
CA TYR A 37 10.09 9.00 -5.07
C TYR A 37 9.62 10.15 -4.18
N VAL A 38 9.58 9.90 -2.87
CA VAL A 38 9.37 10.93 -1.84
C VAL A 38 10.61 11.08 -0.97
N SER A 39 10.90 12.30 -0.54
CA SER A 39 11.98 12.55 0.42
C SER A 39 11.69 11.88 1.76
N GLN A 40 12.72 11.56 2.55
CA GLN A 40 12.56 10.99 3.89
C GLN A 40 11.60 11.80 4.77
N ARG A 41 11.71 13.14 4.74
CA ARG A 41 10.80 14.01 5.49
C ARG A 41 9.35 13.83 5.05
N LYS A 42 9.10 13.77 3.74
CA LYS A 42 7.76 13.57 3.18
C LYS A 42 7.24 12.16 3.47
N ALA A 43 8.09 11.13 3.39
CA ALA A 43 7.76 9.76 3.75
C ALA A 43 7.33 9.65 5.22
N PHE A 44 8.09 10.26 6.15
CA PHE A 44 7.72 10.28 7.56
C PHE A 44 6.38 10.97 7.81
N ALA A 45 6.09 12.06 7.09
CA ALA A 45 4.82 12.77 7.21
C ALA A 45 3.63 11.96 6.65
N MET A 46 3.82 11.25 5.54
CA MET A 46 2.76 10.47 4.88
C MET A 46 2.47 9.13 5.55
N PHE A 47 3.50 8.43 6.02
CA PHE A 47 3.41 7.03 6.45
C PHE A 47 3.72 6.82 7.94
N GLY A 48 4.16 7.86 8.65
CA GLY A 48 4.60 7.80 10.04
C GLY A 48 6.05 7.36 10.17
N ARG A 49 6.83 8.08 10.97
CA ARG A 49 8.27 7.82 11.15
C ARG A 49 8.57 6.41 11.63
N ALA A 50 7.84 5.94 12.65
CA ALA A 50 8.03 4.61 13.22
C ALA A 50 7.80 3.48 12.20
N ASN A 51 6.81 3.63 11.31
CA ASN A 51 6.54 2.67 10.24
C ASN A 51 7.69 2.65 9.23
N VAL A 52 8.09 3.82 8.72
CA VAL A 52 9.17 3.90 7.72
C VAL A 52 10.49 3.36 8.28
N GLU A 53 10.83 3.71 9.52
CA GLU A 53 12.04 3.18 10.17
C GLU A 53 11.95 1.67 10.44
N ARG A 54 10.77 1.14 10.81
CA ARG A 54 10.54 -0.30 10.97
C ARG A 54 10.72 -1.03 9.64
N TRP A 55 10.06 -0.58 8.57
CA TRP A 55 10.17 -1.18 7.25
C TRP A 55 11.61 -1.16 6.73
N ARG A 56 12.33 -0.06 6.98
CA ARG A 56 13.76 0.03 6.65
C ARG A 56 14.59 -0.97 7.45
N ARG A 57 14.36 -1.11 8.76
CA ARG A 57 15.06 -2.08 9.62
C ARG A 57 14.77 -3.52 9.22
N GLN A 58 13.54 -3.81 8.80
CA GLN A 58 13.12 -5.11 8.29
C GLN A 58 13.61 -5.39 6.85
N GLY A 59 14.30 -4.44 6.20
CA GLY A 59 14.77 -4.58 4.82
C GLY A 59 13.67 -4.54 3.75
N LYS A 60 12.43 -4.16 4.13
CA LYS A 60 11.27 -4.11 3.22
C LYS A 60 11.28 -2.92 2.27
N ILE A 61 12.03 -1.87 2.61
CA ILE A 61 12.29 -0.70 1.75
C ILE A 61 13.78 -0.38 1.76
N GLN A 62 14.29 0.09 0.63
CA GLN A 62 15.66 0.57 0.54
C GLN A 62 15.70 2.09 0.32
N PRO A 63 16.45 2.85 1.14
CA PRO A 63 16.64 4.27 0.91
C PRO A 63 17.51 4.51 -0.31
N SER A 64 17.03 5.30 -1.27
CA SER A 64 17.84 5.84 -2.35
C SER A 64 18.56 7.09 -1.87
N LYS A 65 19.90 7.09 -1.97
CA LYS A 65 20.74 8.21 -1.53
C LYS A 65 21.20 9.02 -2.73
N ARG A 66 20.85 10.31 -2.74
CA ARG A 66 21.46 11.34 -3.60
C ARG A 66 22.32 12.26 -2.72
N PRO A 67 23.25 13.05 -3.28
CA PRO A 67 24.01 14.02 -2.49
C PRO A 67 23.07 14.92 -1.65
N GLY A 68 23.20 14.84 -0.33
CA GLY A 68 22.38 15.61 0.63
C GLY A 68 20.90 15.19 0.78
N LYS A 69 20.44 14.13 0.12
CA LYS A 69 19.02 13.74 0.14
C LYS A 69 18.82 12.23 0.23
N VAL A 70 17.96 11.81 1.15
CA VAL A 70 17.44 10.44 1.24
C VAL A 70 16.01 10.42 0.73
N GLU A 71 15.73 9.51 -0.18
CA GLU A 71 14.42 9.31 -0.79
C GLU A 71 14.01 7.84 -0.73
N TYR A 72 12.71 7.60 -0.82
CA TYR A 72 12.11 6.27 -0.83
C TYR A 72 11.16 6.16 -2.01
N ARG A 73 11.08 4.96 -2.59
CA ARG A 73 10.13 4.70 -3.67
C ARG A 73 8.71 4.68 -3.12
N THR A 74 7.84 5.51 -3.68
CA THR A 74 6.51 5.73 -3.08
C THR A 74 5.61 4.52 -3.22
N SER A 75 5.75 3.76 -4.31
CA SER A 75 4.99 2.52 -4.55
C SER A 75 5.25 1.46 -3.47
N GLU A 76 6.51 1.29 -3.02
CA GLU A 76 6.85 0.35 -1.94
C GLU A 76 6.22 0.78 -0.61
N LEU A 77 6.28 2.08 -0.29
CA LEU A 77 5.66 2.63 0.93
C LEU A 77 4.13 2.46 0.92
N ARG A 78 3.48 2.70 -0.22
CA ARG A 78 2.03 2.50 -0.40
C ARG A 78 1.64 1.03 -0.28
N TYR A 79 2.42 0.15 -0.90
CA TYR A 79 2.21 -1.29 -0.77
C TYR A 79 2.29 -1.74 0.70
N LEU A 80 3.34 -1.33 1.41
CA LEU A 80 3.51 -1.68 2.82
C LEU A 80 2.46 -1.05 3.74
N GLN A 81 1.92 0.12 3.40
CA GLN A 81 0.76 0.70 4.08
C GLN A 81 -0.51 -0.14 3.88
N SER A 82 -0.70 -0.73 2.70
CA SER A 82 -1.90 -1.51 2.36
C SER A 82 -1.94 -2.92 2.95
N ILE A 83 -0.78 -3.48 3.31
CA ILE A 83 -0.69 -4.78 3.97
C ILE A 83 -1.13 -4.61 5.44
N GLN A 84 -1.87 -5.60 5.97
CA GLN A 84 -2.21 -5.64 7.39
C GLN A 84 -0.93 -5.56 8.21
N GLN A 85 -0.86 -4.58 9.11
CA GLN A 85 0.34 -4.38 9.88
C GLN A 85 0.48 -5.47 10.93
N ASP A 86 1.71 -5.95 11.07
CA ASP A 86 2.16 -7.04 11.95
C ASP A 86 1.90 -6.80 13.44
N TYR A 87 1.50 -5.59 13.83
CA TYR A 87 1.18 -5.21 15.20
C TYR A 87 -0.33 -5.12 15.51
N PHE A 88 -1.20 -5.46 14.55
CA PHE A 88 -2.66 -5.58 14.77
C PHE A 88 -3.10 -7.01 15.13
N SER A 89 -2.18 -7.94 15.28
CA SER A 89 -2.46 -9.27 15.84
C SER A 89 -2.50 -9.16 17.37
N GLU A 90 -3.69 -8.88 17.90
CA GLU A 90 -4.14 -9.31 19.23
C GLU A 90 -4.85 -10.68 19.11
#